data_AF-A0A9X7T6G7-F1
#
_entry.id   AF-A0A9X7T6G7-F1
#
_cell.length_a   1.000
_cell.length_b   1.000
_cell.length_c   1.000
_cell.angle_alpha   90.00
_cell.angle_beta   90.00
_cell.angle_gamma   90.00
#
_symmetry.space_group_name_H-M   'P 1'
#
loop_
_entity.id
_entity.type
_entity.pdbx_description
1 polymer ?
#
loop_
_entity_poly.entity_id
_entity_poly.type
_entity_poly.pdbx_seq_one_letter_code
_entity_poly.pdbx_strand_id
1 'polypeptide(L)'
;MLTKEELATIRERAERATPGPWKTSQHDQYSLDIVSVPEQEVICWTDSFGQGARDGYFIAEAREDIPKLLAEVERLRRLVWVMNDEGEYRFGYAEWYDFHEGVNERLEGMRNE
;
A
#
# COMPACT_ATOMS: atom_id res chain seq x y z
N MET A 1 2.08 9.54 -9.82
CA MET A 1 2.39 8.96 -8.49
C MET A 1 1.27 9.33 -7.54
N LEU A 2 1.00 8.51 -6.52
CA LEU A 2 0.09 8.89 -5.44
C LEU A 2 0.59 10.19 -4.79
N THR A 3 -0.30 11.08 -4.36
CA THR A 3 0.06 12.32 -3.64
C THR A 3 0.34 12.04 -2.16
N LYS A 4 0.66 13.07 -1.37
CA LYS A 4 0.77 12.92 0.10
C LYS A 4 -0.61 12.74 0.72
N GLU A 5 -1.59 13.47 0.20
CA GLU A 5 -2.98 13.47 0.64
C GLU A 5 -3.65 12.12 0.36
N GLU A 6 -3.39 11.52 -0.82
CA GLU A 6 -3.89 10.19 -1.16
C GLU A 6 -3.32 9.11 -0.23
N LEU A 7 -2.01 9.16 0.07
CA LEU A 7 -1.40 8.22 1.01
C LEU A 7 -1.93 8.41 2.44
N ALA A 8 -2.12 9.66 2.88
CA ALA A 8 -2.72 9.94 4.18
C ALA A 8 -4.15 9.37 4.27
N THR A 9 -4.93 9.52 3.19
CA THR A 9 -6.29 8.95 3.09
C THR A 9 -6.28 7.43 3.13
N ILE A 10 -5.31 6.77 2.47
CA ILE A 10 -5.17 5.30 2.55
C ILE A 10 -4.78 4.87 3.97
N ARG A 11 -3.85 5.59 4.60
CA ARG A 11 -3.41 5.34 5.98
C ARG A 11 -4.57 5.45 6.97
N GLU A 12 -5.34 6.54 6.89
CA GLU A 12 -6.48 6.74 7.77
C GLU A 12 -7.51 5.61 7.65
N ARG A 13 -7.81 5.16 6.42
CA ARG A 13 -8.71 4.03 6.20
C ARG A 13 -8.18 2.74 6.83
N ALA A 14 -6.88 2.47 6.71
CA ALA A 14 -6.25 1.29 7.30
C ALA A 14 -6.19 1.36 8.84
N GLU A 15 -6.03 2.55 9.42
CA GLU A 15 -5.97 2.74 10.88
C GLU A 15 -7.36 2.70 11.52
N ARG A 16 -8.40 3.18 10.83
CA ARG A 16 -9.79 3.16 11.32
C ARG A 16 -10.44 1.77 11.24
N ALA A 17 -9.91 0.88 10.41
CA ALA A 17 -10.36 -0.52 10.35
C ALA A 17 -10.01 -1.26 11.65
N THR A 18 -10.75 -2.32 11.96
CA THR A 18 -10.49 -3.16 13.14
C THR A 18 -9.01 -3.57 13.22
N PRO A 19 -8.38 -3.51 14.40
CA PRO A 19 -7.02 -3.99 14.58
C PRO A 19 -6.85 -5.43 14.05
N GLY A 20 -5.71 -5.69 13.43
CA GLY A 20 -5.32 -7.02 12.97
C GLY A 20 -4.44 -7.75 14.01
N PRO A 21 -4.02 -8.98 13.71
CA PRO A 21 -4.18 -9.67 12.43
C PRO A 21 -5.61 -10.15 12.18
N TRP A 22 -5.99 -10.23 10.90
CA TRP A 22 -7.23 -10.85 10.47
C TRP A 22 -6.94 -12.23 9.87
N LYS A 23 -7.85 -13.18 10.06
CA LYS A 23 -7.75 -14.53 9.50
C LYS A 23 -9.09 -14.99 8.98
N THR A 24 -9.07 -15.87 7.99
CA THR A 24 -10.28 -16.53 7.50
C THR A 24 -10.60 -17.75 8.37
N SER A 25 -11.86 -17.95 8.71
CA SER A 25 -12.38 -19.13 9.39
C SER A 25 -13.56 -19.70 8.61
N GLN A 26 -13.71 -21.02 8.59
CA GLN A 26 -14.89 -21.63 7.99
C GLN A 26 -16.12 -21.34 8.84
N HIS A 27 -17.14 -20.74 8.23
CA HIS A 27 -18.43 -20.50 8.89
C HIS A 27 -19.35 -21.71 8.71
N ASP A 28 -19.54 -22.13 7.45
CA ASP A 28 -20.27 -23.34 7.08
C ASP A 28 -19.70 -23.97 5.78
N GLN A 29 -20.44 -24.88 5.15
CA GLN A 29 -20.02 -25.55 3.92
C GLN A 29 -19.87 -24.58 2.72
N TYR A 30 -20.46 -23.39 2.82
CA TYR A 30 -20.70 -22.48 1.70
C TYR A 30 -20.13 -21.08 1.95
N SER A 31 -19.48 -20.87 3.08
CA SER A 31 -19.02 -19.55 3.47
C SER A 31 -17.84 -19.51 4.44
N LEU A 32 -17.18 -18.36 4.43
CA LEU A 32 -16.01 -18.04 5.21
C LEU A 32 -16.25 -16.74 5.96
N ASP A 33 -15.88 -16.73 7.23
CA ASP A 33 -15.76 -15.52 8.03
C ASP A 33 -14.33 -14.99 7.93
N ILE A 34 -14.18 -13.68 7.90
CA ILE A 34 -12.93 -13.01 8.24
C ILE A 34 -13.06 -12.53 9.69
N VAL A 35 -12.14 -12.96 10.54
CA VAL A 35 -12.17 -12.68 11.98
C VAL A 35 -10.90 -11.98 12.45
N SER A 36 -11.02 -11.14 13.48
CA SER A 36 -9.85 -10.63 14.21
C SER A 36 -9.23 -11.71 15.09
N VAL A 37 -7.94 -11.59 15.37
CA VAL A 37 -7.21 -12.50 16.27
C VAL A 37 -6.43 -11.67 17.28
N PRO A 38 -6.45 -12.02 18.59
CA PRO A 38 -7.06 -13.22 19.18
C PRO A 38 -8.55 -13.11 19.54
N GLU A 39 -9.19 -11.96 19.40
CA GLU A 39 -10.52 -11.69 19.95
C GLU A 39 -11.67 -12.43 19.23
N GLN A 40 -11.43 -12.98 18.03
CA GLN A 40 -12.40 -13.72 17.21
C GLN A 40 -13.64 -12.91 16.83
N GLU A 41 -13.52 -11.59 16.69
CA GLU A 41 -14.63 -10.76 16.21
C GLU A 41 -14.79 -10.93 14.70
N VAL A 42 -16.02 -11.21 14.24
CA VAL A 42 -16.33 -11.31 12.81
C VAL A 42 -16.27 -9.92 12.18
N ILE A 43 -15.32 -9.72 11.27
CA ILE A 43 -15.12 -8.49 10.49
C ILE A 43 -16.10 -8.44 9.33
N CYS A 44 -16.17 -9.53 8.56
CA CYS A 44 -17.10 -9.69 7.45
C CYS A 44 -17.28 -11.18 7.11
N TRP A 45 -18.34 -11.44 6.36
CA TRP A 45 -18.66 -12.74 5.80
C TRP A 45 -18.49 -12.71 4.29
N THR A 46 -18.01 -13.79 3.71
CA THR A 46 -17.92 -13.99 2.26
C THR A 46 -18.36 -15.40 1.89
N ASP A 47 -18.87 -15.57 0.68
CA ASP A 47 -19.15 -16.90 0.17
C ASP A 47 -17.84 -17.68 -0.05
N SER A 48 -17.90 -18.99 0.04
CA SER A 48 -16.74 -19.86 -0.21
C SER A 48 -16.75 -20.44 -1.63
N PHE A 49 -17.61 -19.95 -2.51
CA PHE A 49 -17.79 -20.47 -3.85
C PHE A 49 -17.01 -19.65 -4.89
N GLY A 50 -16.58 -20.31 -5.97
CA GLY A 50 -15.86 -19.63 -7.04
C GLY A 50 -14.64 -18.87 -6.51
N GLN A 51 -14.69 -17.54 -6.55
CA GLN A 51 -13.60 -16.66 -6.11
C GLN A 51 -13.75 -16.15 -4.68
N GLY A 52 -14.91 -16.32 -4.02
CA GLY A 52 -15.17 -15.72 -2.69
C GLY A 52 -14.17 -16.13 -1.61
N ALA A 53 -13.72 -17.40 -1.63
CA ALA A 53 -12.65 -17.84 -0.75
C ALA A 53 -11.32 -17.10 -0.98
N ARG A 54 -10.96 -16.85 -2.25
CA ARG A 54 -9.74 -16.12 -2.61
C ARG A 54 -9.84 -14.65 -2.22
N ASP A 55 -11.01 -14.06 -2.40
CA ASP A 55 -11.30 -12.69 -2.00
C ASP A 55 -11.22 -12.54 -0.48
N GLY A 56 -11.73 -13.52 0.28
CA GLY A 56 -11.61 -13.59 1.73
C GLY A 56 -10.15 -13.61 2.20
N TYR A 57 -9.31 -14.47 1.61
CA TYR A 57 -7.88 -14.50 1.92
C TYR A 57 -7.20 -13.16 1.59
N PHE A 58 -7.50 -12.58 0.43
CA PHE A 58 -6.93 -11.30 0.01
C PHE A 58 -7.29 -10.18 1.00
N ILE A 59 -8.57 -10.09 1.41
CA ILE A 59 -9.03 -9.07 2.37
C ILE A 59 -8.37 -9.26 3.74
N ALA A 60 -8.24 -10.50 4.22
CA ALA A 60 -7.60 -10.79 5.50
C ALA A 60 -6.13 -10.35 5.51
N GLU A 61 -5.36 -10.71 4.47
CA GLU A 61 -3.94 -10.37 4.35
C GLU A 61 -3.73 -8.86 4.08
N ALA A 62 -4.66 -8.20 3.38
CA ALA A 62 -4.62 -6.76 3.11
C ALA A 62 -4.52 -5.93 4.40
N ARG A 63 -5.03 -6.43 5.54
CA ARG A 63 -4.93 -5.73 6.82
C ARG A 63 -3.49 -5.50 7.26
N GLU A 64 -2.60 -6.44 6.95
CA GLU A 64 -1.17 -6.38 7.25
C GLU A 64 -0.36 -5.83 6.09
N ASP A 65 -0.72 -6.16 4.86
CA ASP A 65 0.02 -5.76 3.67
C ASP A 65 -0.10 -4.26 3.39
N ILE A 66 -1.28 -3.65 3.58
CA ILE A 66 -1.46 -2.21 3.33
C ILE A 66 -0.53 -1.36 4.23
N PRO A 67 -0.46 -1.57 5.57
CA PRO A 67 0.51 -0.89 6.41
C PRO A 67 1.98 -1.08 5.97
N LYS A 68 2.36 -2.31 5.58
CA LYS A 68 3.72 -2.61 5.10
C LYS A 68 4.04 -1.84 3.81
N LEU A 69 3.11 -1.84 2.86
CA LEU A 69 3.25 -1.12 1.59
C LEU A 69 3.32 0.40 1.81
N LEU A 70 2.50 0.96 2.69
CA LEU A 70 2.57 2.38 3.05
C LEU A 70 3.93 2.73 3.68
N ALA A 71 4.45 1.89 4.58
CA ALA A 71 5.77 2.09 5.17
C ALA A 71 6.87 2.05 4.10
N GLU A 72 6.75 1.16 3.12
CA GLU A 72 7.71 1.02 2.03
C GLU A 72 7.68 2.23 1.08
N VAL A 73 6.48 2.72 0.73
CA VAL A 73 6.35 3.96 -0.07
C VAL A 73 7.00 5.15 0.64
N GLU A 74 6.79 5.29 1.94
CA GLU A 74 7.44 6.35 2.74
C GLU A 74 8.96 6.19 2.79
N ARG A 75 9.46 4.95 2.91
CA ARG A 75 10.90 4.65 2.87
C ARG A 75 11.50 5.04 1.52
N LEU A 76 10.87 4.65 0.42
CA LEU A 76 11.32 4.96 -0.95
C LEU A 76 11.31 6.47 -1.20
N ARG A 77 10.27 7.19 -0.77
CA ARG A 77 10.20 8.65 -0.87
C ARG A 77 11.32 9.35 -0.11
N ARG A 78 11.66 8.88 1.10
CA ARG A 78 12.80 9.40 1.86
C ARG A 78 14.12 9.16 1.12
N LEU A 79 14.32 7.97 0.56
CA LEU A 79 15.53 7.68 -0.21
C LEU A 79 15.66 8.60 -1.44
N VAL A 80 14.58 8.78 -2.20
CA VAL A 80 14.56 9.70 -3.35
C VAL A 80 14.89 11.12 -2.90
N TRP A 81 14.33 11.59 -1.78
CA TRP A 81 14.64 12.90 -1.25
C TRP A 81 16.12 13.06 -0.88
N VAL A 82 16.71 12.09 -0.16
CA VAL A 82 18.15 12.12 0.19
C VAL A 82 19.03 12.11 -1.06
N MET A 83 18.70 11.26 -2.05
CA MET A 83 19.45 11.20 -3.30
C MET A 83 19.37 12.50 -4.09
N ASN A 84 18.22 13.17 -4.05
CA ASN A 84 18.02 14.47 -4.68
C ASN A 84 18.86 15.56 -4.00
N ASP A 85 18.81 15.65 -2.67
CA ASP A 85 19.58 16.60 -1.86
C ASP A 85 21.10 16.42 -2.05
N GLU A 86 21.58 15.17 -1.99
CA GLU A 86 22.99 14.86 -2.25
C GLU A 86 23.40 15.15 -3.70
N GLY A 87 22.51 14.91 -4.67
CA GLY A 87 22.76 15.18 -6.08
C GLY A 87 22.90 16.68 -6.34
N GLU A 88 21.99 17.49 -5.81
CA GLU A 88 22.04 18.95 -5.92
C GLU A 88 23.36 19.49 -5.34
N TYR A 89 23.77 18.95 -4.19
CA TYR A 89 25.04 19.30 -3.55
C TYR A 89 26.27 18.91 -4.39
N ARG A 90 26.28 17.73 -5.03
CA ARG A 90 27.46 17.20 -5.75
C ARG A 90 27.64 17.74 -7.17
N PHE A 91 26.56 17.92 -7.93
CA PHE A 91 26.62 18.34 -9.34
C PHE A 91 26.45 19.85 -9.53
N GLY A 92 26.02 20.55 -8.48
CA GLY A 92 25.58 21.94 -8.62
C GLY A 92 24.20 22.02 -9.29
N TYR A 93 23.51 23.13 -9.05
CA TYR A 93 22.09 23.27 -9.36
C TYR A 93 21.74 23.06 -10.85
N ALA A 94 22.55 23.59 -11.77
CA ALA A 94 22.26 23.53 -13.21
C ALA A 94 22.35 22.11 -13.80
N GLU A 95 23.45 21.39 -13.52
CA GLU A 95 23.65 20.02 -14.02
C GLU A 95 22.67 19.05 -13.38
N TRP A 96 22.33 19.26 -12.10
CA TRP A 96 21.34 18.47 -11.40
C TRP A 96 19.92 18.70 -11.93
N TYR A 97 19.56 19.94 -12.27
CA TYR A 97 18.25 20.28 -12.83
C TYR A 97 18.02 19.60 -14.19
N ASP A 98 18.99 19.67 -15.11
CA ASP A 98 18.90 19.02 -16.42
C ASP A 98 18.74 17.49 -16.29
N PHE A 99 19.48 16.88 -15.37
CA PHE A 99 19.33 15.46 -15.05
C PHE A 99 17.93 15.14 -14.51
N HIS A 100 17.45 15.92 -13.54
CA HIS A 100 16.17 15.68 -12.88
C HIS A 100 14.97 15.91 -13.82
N GLU A 101 15.04 16.90 -14.72
CA GLU A 101 14.04 17.14 -15.77
C GLU A 101 13.95 15.94 -16.71
N GLY A 102 15.09 15.44 -17.21
CA GLY A 102 15.13 14.25 -18.06
C GLY A 102 14.64 12.97 -17.38
N VAL A 103 14.75 12.85 -16.05
CA VAL A 103 14.15 11.74 -15.28
C VAL A 103 12.62 11.90 -15.20
N ASN A 104 12.13 13.11 -14.91
CA ASN A 104 10.69 13.37 -14.84
C ASN A 104 9.98 13.13 -16.18
N GLU A 105 10.56 13.58 -17.29
CA GLU A 105 10.00 13.32 -18.64
C GLU A 105 9.84 11.82 -18.91
N ARG A 106 10.83 11.00 -18.55
CA ARG A 106 10.75 9.54 -18.68
C ARG A 106 9.65 8.93 -17.82
N LEU A 107 9.53 9.40 -16.58
CA LEU A 107 8.47 8.94 -15.65
C LEU A 107 7.07 9.31 -16.15
N GLU A 108 6.91 10.47 -16.78
CA GLU A 108 5.65 10.86 -17.41
C GLU A 108 5.35 10.06 -18.68
N GLY A 109 6.37 9.74 -19.48
CA GLY A 109 6.24 8.84 -20.62
C GLY A 109 5.71 7.47 -20.22
N MET A 110 6.29 6.85 -19.17
CA MET A 110 5.84 5.56 -18.63
C MET A 110 4.40 5.56 -18.07
N ARG A 111 3.81 6.73 -17.81
CA ARG A 111 2.43 6.86 -17.31
C ARG A 111 1.39 6.76 -18.42
N ASN A 112 1.77 7.09 -19.65
CA ASN A 112 0.85 7.23 -20.78
C ASN A 112 0.87 6.01 -21.74
N GLU A 113 1.65 4.98 -21.40
CA GLU A 113 1.71 3.66 -22.06
C GLU A 113 0.85 2.63 -21.33
#